data_AF-A0A7J6TRY1-F1
#
_entry.id   AF-A0A7J6TRY1-F1
#
_cell.length_a   1.000
_cell.length_b   1.000
_cell.length_c   1.000
_cell.angle_alpha   90.00
_cell.angle_beta   90.00
_cell.angle_gamma   90.00
#
_symmetry.space_group_name_H-M   'P 1'
#
loop_
_entity.id
_entity.type
_entity.pdbx_description
1 polymer ?
#
loop_
_entity_poly.entity_id
_entity_poly.type
_entity_poly.pdbx_seq_one_letter_code
_entity_poly.pdbx_strand_id
1 'polypeptide(L)'
;EAVVGSVVAASGGALELSVWKEPPQGLKYEKGVSSWKVKSGGRWFPNFEDAERELGEGKNARLVKSSMFPQASEGVDLSKCVRVYPHLQNTGGFFIAVIRKVARVPWET
;
A
#
# COMPACT_ATOMS: atom_id res chain seq x y z
N GLU A 1 0.54 1.90 0.22
CA GLU A 1 -0.56 0.90 0.11
C GLU A 1 -0.03 -0.50 -0.24
N ALA A 2 1.28 -0.73 -0.08
CA ALA A 2 1.91 -1.95 -0.56
C ALA A 2 1.35 -3.24 0.06
N VAL A 3 0.84 -3.21 1.30
CA VAL A 3 0.22 -4.40 1.92
C VAL A 3 -1.04 -4.81 1.16
N VAL A 4 -1.90 -3.86 0.81
CA VAL A 4 -3.14 -4.16 0.07
C VAL A 4 -2.84 -4.56 -1.37
N GLY A 5 -1.93 -3.83 -2.04
CA GLY A 5 -1.44 -4.24 -3.36
C GLY A 5 -0.87 -5.66 -3.33
N SER A 6 -0.07 -5.99 -2.32
CA SER A 6 0.57 -7.31 -2.16
C SER A 6 -0.46 -8.42 -1.96
N VAL A 7 -1.46 -8.25 -1.10
CA VAL A 7 -2.51 -9.26 -0.88
C VAL A 7 -3.36 -9.48 -2.13
N VAL A 8 -3.73 -8.40 -2.83
CA VAL A 8 -4.50 -8.50 -4.07
C VAL A 8 -3.69 -9.19 -5.17
N ALA A 9 -2.41 -8.82 -5.34
CA ALA A 9 -1.52 -9.46 -6.30
C ALA A 9 -1.30 -10.95 -5.98
N ALA A 10 -1.06 -11.29 -4.71
CA ALA A 10 -0.88 -12.66 -4.26
C ALA A 10 -2.11 -13.54 -4.54
N SER A 11 -3.31 -12.94 -4.61
CA SER A 11 -4.55 -13.68 -4.86
C SER A 11 -4.66 -14.25 -6.28
N GLY A 12 -3.80 -13.85 -7.22
CA GLY A 12 -3.87 -14.32 -8.60
C GLY A 12 -5.19 -13.98 -9.31
N GLY A 13 -5.83 -12.87 -8.92
CA GLY A 13 -7.12 -12.42 -9.48
C GLY A 13 -8.36 -12.91 -8.69
N ALA A 14 -8.19 -13.65 -7.60
CA ALA A 14 -9.30 -14.08 -6.75
C ALA A 14 -9.86 -12.95 -5.85
N LEU A 15 -9.09 -11.88 -5.65
CA LEU A 15 -9.48 -10.67 -4.91
C LEU A 15 -9.40 -9.45 -5.82
N GLU A 16 -10.38 -8.55 -5.71
CA GLU A 16 -10.44 -7.28 -6.43
C GLU A 16 -10.68 -6.11 -5.49
N LEU A 17 -10.09 -4.95 -5.80
CA LEU A 17 -10.45 -3.70 -5.12
C LEU A 17 -11.78 -3.16 -5.67
N SER A 18 -12.72 -2.94 -4.75
CA SER A 18 -14.02 -2.35 -5.03
C SER A 18 -14.06 -0.89 -4.59
N VAL A 19 -14.89 -0.10 -5.27
CA VAL A 19 -15.28 1.23 -4.80
C VAL A 19 -16.33 1.07 -3.70
N TRP A 20 -16.39 2.05 -2.81
CA TRP A 20 -17.44 2.17 -1.80
C TRP A 20 -18.80 2.34 -2.48
N LYS A 21 -19.79 1.56 -2.06
CA LYS A 21 -21.19 1.82 -2.45
C LYS A 21 -21.66 3.16 -1.86
N GLU A 22 -21.27 3.42 -0.62
CA GLU A 22 -21.52 4.66 0.10
C GLU A 22 -20.21 5.10 0.75
N PRO A 23 -19.68 6.30 0.45
CA PRO A 23 -18.45 6.77 1.05
C PRO A 23 -18.63 6.98 2.57
N PRO A 24 -17.56 6.85 3.37
CA PRO A 24 -17.65 7.06 4.81
C PRO A 24 -18.14 8.49 5.11
N GLN A 25 -19.30 8.60 5.78
CA GLN A 25 -19.84 9.89 6.17
C GLN A 25 -19.07 10.48 7.35
N GLY A 26 -18.84 11.79 7.32
CA GLY A 26 -18.14 12.51 8.40
C GLY A 26 -16.63 12.30 8.45
N LEU A 27 -16.06 11.49 7.54
CA LEU A 27 -14.62 11.22 7.50
C LEU A 27 -13.95 12.06 6.42
N LYS A 28 -12.93 12.84 6.79
CA LYS A 28 -12.00 13.47 5.83
C LYS A 28 -10.90 12.49 5.43
N TYR A 29 -10.74 12.28 4.13
CA TYR A 29 -9.79 11.32 3.59
C TYR A 29 -9.24 11.74 2.23
N GLU A 30 -8.13 11.11 1.85
CA GLU A 30 -7.54 11.19 0.53
C GLU A 30 -7.63 9.84 -0.19
N LYS A 31 -7.56 9.85 -1.51
CA LYS A 31 -7.47 8.62 -2.31
C LYS A 31 -6.13 7.92 -2.08
N GLY A 32 -6.14 6.61 -2.27
CA GLY A 32 -4.91 5.83 -2.28
C GLY A 32 -3.95 6.28 -3.38
N VAL A 33 -2.65 6.12 -3.14
CA VAL A 33 -1.60 6.49 -4.10
C VAL A 33 -0.87 5.24 -4.60
N SER A 34 -0.46 5.28 -5.85
CA SER A 34 0.28 4.19 -6.52
C SER A 34 1.79 4.43 -6.56
N SER A 35 2.26 5.62 -6.17
CA SER A 35 3.66 5.98 -6.19
C SER A 35 4.02 6.75 -4.93
N TRP A 36 5.12 6.36 -4.28
CA TRP A 36 5.70 7.07 -3.14
C TRP A 36 7.18 6.74 -3.03
N LYS A 37 7.89 7.57 -2.26
CA LYS A 37 9.30 7.35 -1.91
C LYS A 37 9.39 6.87 -0.46
N VAL A 38 10.37 6.04 -0.17
CA VAL A 38 10.67 5.57 1.20
C VAL A 38 11.87 6.33 1.73
N LYS A 39 11.77 6.88 2.95
CA LYS A 39 12.89 7.56 3.60
C LYS A 39 13.68 6.58 4.48
N SER A 40 14.98 6.49 4.27
CA SER A 40 15.89 5.76 5.16
C SER A 40 17.28 6.40 5.15
N GLY A 41 17.99 6.38 6.28
CA GLY A 41 19.31 7.00 6.40
C GLY A 41 19.37 8.48 5.99
N GLY A 42 18.27 9.22 6.16
CA GLY A 42 18.17 10.63 5.77
C GLY A 42 17.87 10.89 4.28
N ARG A 43 17.80 9.85 3.44
CA ARG A 43 17.60 9.96 1.99
C ARG A 43 16.25 9.36 1.57
N TRP A 44 15.73 9.82 0.44
CA TRP A 44 14.48 9.32 -0.14
C TRP A 44 14.78 8.44 -1.36
N PHE A 45 14.23 7.23 -1.37
CA PHE A 45 14.43 6.26 -2.44
C PHE A 45 13.11 6.02 -3.18
N PRO A 46 13.12 5.99 -4.53
CA PRO A 46 11.92 5.73 -5.32
C PRO A 46 11.61 4.24 -5.49
N ASN A 47 12.61 3.37 -5.40
CA ASN A 47 12.49 1.91 -5.54
C ASN A 47 13.44 1.21 -4.55
N PHE A 48 13.26 -0.11 -4.42
CA PHE A 48 14.00 -0.91 -3.44
C PHE A 48 15.45 -1.13 -3.88
N GLU A 49 15.69 -1.31 -5.16
CA GLU A 49 16.99 -1.61 -5.76
C GLU A 49 17.99 -0.45 -5.52
N ASP A 50 17.53 0.79 -5.62
CA ASP A 50 18.29 1.99 -5.29
C ASP A 50 18.57 2.08 -3.80
N ALA A 51 17.57 1.78 -2.96
CA ALA A 51 17.75 1.77 -1.51
C ALA A 51 18.76 0.71 -1.06
N GLU A 52 18.69 -0.50 -1.62
CA GLU A 52 19.58 -1.61 -1.30
C GLU A 52 21.02 -1.30 -1.73
N ARG A 53 21.20 -0.83 -2.96
CA ARG A 53 22.51 -0.46 -3.51
C ARG A 53 23.19 0.65 -2.71
N GLU A 54 22.42 1.65 -2.26
CA GLU A 54 22.98 2.85 -1.65
C GLU A 54 23.08 2.81 -0.12
N LEU A 55 22.25 2.00 0.56
CA LEU A 55 22.31 1.85 2.02
C LEU A 55 23.30 0.76 2.46
N GLY A 56 23.69 -0.15 1.57
CA GLY A 56 24.69 -1.20 1.82
C GLY A 56 24.31 -2.12 2.98
N GLU A 57 25.28 -2.53 3.79
CA GLU A 57 25.08 -3.45 4.92
C GLU A 57 25.05 -2.68 6.26
N GLY A 58 23.92 -2.06 6.56
CA GLY A 58 23.76 -1.28 7.78
C GLY A 58 22.36 -1.35 8.40
N LYS A 59 22.21 -0.77 9.59
CA LYS A 59 20.90 -0.69 10.29
C LYS A 59 19.81 -0.10 9.38
N ASN A 60 20.14 0.94 8.61
CA ASN A 60 19.22 1.61 7.68
C ASN A 60 18.79 0.69 6.53
N ALA A 61 19.68 -0.15 6.01
CA ALA A 61 19.36 -1.13 4.98
C ALA A 61 18.45 -2.24 5.52
N ARG A 62 18.73 -2.73 6.74
CA ARG A 62 17.92 -3.80 7.37
C ARG A 62 16.47 -3.39 7.63
N LEU A 63 16.23 -2.10 7.88
CA LEU A 63 14.90 -1.53 8.11
C LEU A 63 14.08 -1.36 6.83
N VAL A 64 14.73 -1.26 5.67
CA VAL A 64 14.06 -1.08 4.39
C VAL A 64 13.74 -2.45 3.80
N LYS A 65 12.50 -2.63 3.34
CA LYS A 65 12.03 -3.88 2.71
C LYS A 65 11.44 -3.56 1.35
N SER A 66 11.55 -4.50 0.41
CA SER A 66 10.95 -4.36 -0.93
C SER A 66 9.44 -4.10 -0.86
N SER A 67 8.76 -4.70 0.11
CA SER A 67 7.33 -4.49 0.40
C SER A 67 6.98 -3.10 0.93
N MET A 68 7.95 -2.23 1.21
CA MET A 68 7.70 -0.83 1.57
C MET A 68 7.56 0.07 0.34
N PHE A 69 8.01 -0.40 -0.83
CA PHE A 69 7.91 0.34 -2.08
C PHE A 69 6.64 -0.06 -2.83
N PRO A 70 6.23 0.73 -3.83
CA PRO A 70 5.22 0.29 -4.78
C PRO A 70 5.73 -0.94 -5.52
N GLN A 71 5.45 -2.13 -5.00
CA GLN A 71 5.62 -3.37 -5.75
C GLN A 71 4.64 -3.32 -6.90
N ALA A 72 5.09 -3.69 -8.11
CA ALA A 72 4.32 -3.68 -9.36
C ALA A 72 2.85 -4.01 -9.11
N SER A 73 2.06 -2.97 -8.85
CA SER A 73 0.62 -3.03 -8.71
C SER A 73 0.03 -3.04 -10.12
N GLU A 74 0.67 -3.79 -11.02
CA GLU A 74 0.23 -3.94 -12.39
C GLU A 74 -1.15 -4.59 -12.35
N GLY A 75 -2.18 -3.79 -12.63
CA GLY A 75 -3.57 -4.19 -12.55
C GLY A 75 -4.29 -3.87 -11.23
N VAL A 76 -3.62 -3.38 -10.18
CA VAL A 76 -4.27 -3.02 -8.91
C VAL A 76 -4.45 -1.50 -8.82
N ASP A 77 -5.69 -1.06 -9.04
CA ASP A 77 -6.08 0.35 -8.88
C ASP A 77 -6.21 0.73 -7.39
N LEU A 78 -5.09 1.17 -6.81
CA LEU A 78 -5.01 1.62 -5.43
C LEU A 78 -5.79 2.91 -5.15
N SER A 79 -6.23 3.64 -6.18
CA SER A 79 -7.03 4.87 -6.00
C SER A 79 -8.42 4.57 -5.41
N LYS A 80 -8.87 3.32 -5.49
CA LYS A 80 -10.09 2.80 -4.84
C LYS A 80 -9.96 2.68 -3.32
N CYS A 81 -8.75 2.78 -2.80
CA CYS A 81 -8.51 2.78 -1.37
C CYS A 81 -8.59 4.18 -0.76
N VAL A 82 -8.74 4.23 0.55
CA VAL A 82 -8.95 5.46 1.32
C VAL A 82 -7.84 5.61 2.36
N ARG A 83 -7.19 6.77 2.36
CA ARG A 83 -6.16 7.15 3.31
C ARG A 83 -6.73 8.19 4.27
N VAL A 84 -6.67 7.90 5.56
CA VAL A 84 -7.04 8.86 6.60
C VAL A 84 -5.77 9.34 7.27
N TYR A 85 -5.51 10.64 7.16
CA TYR A 85 -4.37 11.25 7.83
C TYR A 85 -4.75 11.80 9.20
N PRO A 86 -3.86 11.67 10.20
CA PRO A 86 -4.15 12.18 11.54
C PRO A 86 -4.54 13.66 11.57
N HIS A 87 -3.85 14.47 10.75
CA HIS A 87 -3.97 15.92 10.73
C HIS A 87 -5.23 16.44 10.01
N LEU A 88 -5.97 15.61 9.26
CA LEU A 88 -7.15 16.09 8.53
C LEU A 88 -8.32 16.43 9.46
N GLN A 89 -8.45 15.71 10.58
CA GLN A 89 -9.62 15.80 11.46
C GLN A 89 -9.31 15.39 12.92
N ASN A 90 -8.06 15.52 13.37
CA ASN A 90 -7.62 15.10 14.71
C ASN A 90 -8.00 13.65 15.05
N THR A 91 -7.64 12.73 14.15
CA THR A 91 -7.95 11.30 14.25
C THR A 91 -6.67 10.46 14.17
N GLY A 92 -6.78 9.14 14.23
CA GLY A 92 -5.68 8.23 13.96
C GLY A 92 -5.29 8.21 12.48
N GLY A 93 -4.07 7.78 12.19
CA GLY A 93 -3.63 7.49 10.81
C GLY A 93 -4.00 6.05 10.46
N PHE A 94 -4.90 5.86 9.51
CA PHE A 94 -5.31 4.51 9.10
C PHE A 94 -5.70 4.46 7.63
N PHE A 95 -5.88 3.22 7.17
CA PHE A 95 -6.12 2.91 5.78
C PHE A 95 -7.34 2.02 5.67
N ILE A 96 -8.15 2.26 4.65
CA ILE A 96 -9.35 1.49 4.40
C ILE A 96 -9.39 1.03 2.94
N ALA A 97 -9.69 -0.24 2.73
CA ALA A 97 -9.90 -0.84 1.42
C ALA A 97 -11.12 -1.76 1.47
N VAL A 98 -11.93 -1.71 0.41
CA VAL A 98 -13.02 -2.67 0.19
C VAL A 98 -12.51 -3.72 -0.78
N ILE A 99 -12.40 -4.96 -0.30
CA ILE A 99 -11.92 -6.09 -1.10
C ILE A 99 -13.12 -6.99 -1.41
N ARG A 100 -13.35 -7.23 -2.70
CA ARG A 100 -14.33 -8.20 -3.18
C ARG A 100 -13.62 -9.51 -3.48
N LYS A 101 -14.11 -10.60 -2.89
CA LYS A 101 -13.71 -11.95 -3.26
C LYS A 101 -14.53 -12.40 -4.47
N VAL A 102 -13.84 -12.78 -5.55
CA VAL A 102 -14.46 -13.21 -6.81
C VAL A 102 -14.18 -14.67 -7.14
N ALA A 103 -13.14 -15.26 -6.55
CA ALA A 103 -12.83 -16.68 -6.64
C ALA A 103 -12.20 -17.21 -5.34
N ARG A 104 -11.89 -18.51 -5.31
CA ARG A 104 -11.11 -19.14 -4.23
C ARG A 104 -9.69 -18.59 -4.27
N VAL A 105 -9.16 -18.17 -3.13
CA VAL A 105 -7.78 -17.67 -3.04
C VAL A 105 -6.78 -18.83 -2.94
N PRO A 106 -5.53 -18.68 -3.42
CA PRO A 106 -4.55 -19.77 -3.45
C PRO A 106 -4.22 -20.40 -2.08
N TRP A 107 -4.42 -19.66 -0.99
CA TRP A 107 -4.15 -20.09 0.39
C TRP A 107 -5.40 -20.55 1.15
N GLU A 108 -6.55 -20.67 0.48
CA GLU A 108 -7.77 -21.19 1.09
C GLU A 108 -7.78 -22.71 0.97
N THR A 109 -7.40 -23.38 2.07
CA THR A 109 -7.36 -24.85 2.23
C THR A 109 -8.69 -25.52 1.95
#